data_AF-A0A9X5SAM3-F1
#
_entry.id   AF-A0A9X5SAM3-F1
#
_cell.length_a   1.000
_cell.length_b   1.000
_cell.length_c   1.000
_cell.angle_alpha   90.00
_cell.angle_beta   90.00
_cell.angle_gamma   90.00
#
_symmetry.space_group_name_H-M   'P 1'
#
loop_
_entity.id
_entity.type
_entity.pdbx_description
1 polymer ?
#
loop_
_entity_poly.entity_id
_entity_poly.type
_entity_poly.pdbx_seq_one_letter_code
_entity_poly.pdbx_strand_id
1 'polypeptide(L)'
;MADKIETHGTYMTVTTEEATTVLINSPGKPFPVRLPPKSRKLTSGEIALARLIFKESIPYEKVRIVRGGLLGIPDNSRNAMTPFGEIHLPIKVYDVIKDFSGPLTNKEDNQRWFIHEMTHIWQYFAMDLSVACRGVRLASIGGYTERDTSGRLMAYAYDLLGIDRGKEFKDFNIEQQADIVCHYYLVKYHANYVSQEPQLRNLISQQSRREYVLRDFLRNPLDRKLKSEEWTTKIHHQREKENNRIWYEAMTKVRTF
;
A
#
# COMPACT_ATOMS: atom_id res chain seq x y z
N MET A 1 50.53 -40.84 -8.35
CA MET A 1 49.23 -40.22 -8.69
C MET A 1 48.26 -40.49 -7.56
N ALA A 2 47.94 -39.47 -6.80
CA ALA A 2 46.75 -39.38 -5.97
C ALA A 2 46.56 -37.87 -5.73
N ASP A 3 45.81 -37.24 -6.63
CA ASP A 3 45.50 -35.82 -6.55
C ASP A 3 44.72 -35.54 -5.26
N LYS A 4 45.30 -34.71 -4.39
CA LYS A 4 44.57 -34.10 -3.27
C LYS A 4 43.76 -32.93 -3.83
N ILE A 5 42.47 -33.15 -4.03
CA ILE A 5 41.51 -32.08 -4.24
C ILE A 5 41.21 -31.45 -2.88
N GLU A 6 41.88 -30.35 -2.54
CA GLU A 6 41.52 -29.51 -1.40
C GLU A 6 40.21 -28.78 -1.72
N THR A 7 39.11 -29.28 -1.15
CA THR A 7 37.81 -28.62 -1.19
C THR A 7 37.84 -27.37 -0.30
N HIS A 8 37.98 -26.22 -0.95
CA HIS A 8 37.94 -24.90 -0.32
C HIS A 8 36.49 -24.56 0.09
N GLY A 9 36.09 -24.96 1.30
CA GLY A 9 34.80 -24.61 1.87
C GLY A 9 34.80 -23.21 2.49
N THR A 10 33.94 -22.32 1.98
CA THR A 10 33.58 -21.06 2.63
C THR A 10 32.62 -21.34 3.80
N TYR A 11 32.93 -20.90 5.01
CA TYR A 11 31.97 -20.92 6.13
C TYR A 11 31.60 -19.49 6.50
N MET A 12 30.35 -19.12 6.21
CA MET A 12 29.73 -17.88 6.71
C MET A 12 28.98 -18.19 7.99
N THR A 13 29.53 -17.82 9.14
CA THR A 13 28.79 -17.86 10.42
C THR A 13 27.90 -16.63 10.49
N VAL A 14 26.63 -16.77 10.10
CA VAL A 14 25.62 -15.72 10.26
C VAL A 14 25.03 -15.84 11.66
N THR A 15 25.65 -15.21 12.65
CA THR A 15 24.95 -14.85 13.89
C THR A 15 24.25 -13.53 13.62
N THR A 16 22.93 -13.50 13.81
CA THR A 16 22.08 -12.34 13.52
C THR A 16 22.67 -11.06 14.10
N GLU A 17 22.96 -10.11 13.19
CA GLU A 17 23.33 -8.69 13.35
C GLU A 17 24.76 -8.27 12.97
N GLU A 18 25.73 -9.19 12.86
CA GLU A 18 27.08 -8.85 12.38
C GLU A 18 27.62 -9.91 11.41
N ALA A 19 28.11 -9.46 10.25
CA ALA A 19 28.86 -10.31 9.32
C ALA A 19 30.34 -9.92 9.38
N THR A 20 31.21 -10.89 9.60
CA THR A 20 32.67 -10.69 9.59
C THR A 20 33.23 -11.06 8.22
N THR A 21 33.73 -10.08 7.48
CA THR A 21 34.46 -10.35 6.22
C THR A 21 35.94 -10.56 6.49
N VAL A 22 36.48 -11.70 6.07
CA VAL A 22 37.93 -11.95 6.01
C VAL A 22 38.36 -11.81 4.55
N LEU A 23 39.25 -10.85 4.25
CA LEU A 23 39.83 -10.72 2.92
C LEU A 23 40.93 -11.77 2.74
N ILE A 24 40.68 -12.76 1.89
CA ILE A 24 41.69 -13.73 1.44
C ILE A 24 42.71 -12.90 0.62
N ASN A 25 43.92 -12.69 1.15
CA ASN A 25 45.05 -11.92 0.59
C ASN A 25 45.30 -10.50 1.15
N SER A 26 44.75 -10.14 2.31
CA SER A 26 45.27 -9.00 3.10
C SER A 26 45.21 -9.31 4.59
N PRO A 27 46.30 -9.18 5.36
CA PRO A 27 46.35 -9.46 6.79
C PRO A 27 45.69 -8.33 7.62
N GLY A 28 44.61 -7.75 7.11
CA GLY A 28 43.84 -6.74 7.81
C GLY A 28 42.94 -7.37 8.86
N LYS A 29 42.88 -6.76 10.05
CA LYS A 29 41.93 -7.15 11.10
C LYS A 29 40.51 -7.15 10.52
N PRO A 30 39.70 -8.20 10.72
CA PRO A 30 38.32 -8.20 10.26
C PRO A 30 37.58 -6.99 10.83
N PHE A 31 36.90 -6.23 9.96
CA PHE A 31 36.01 -5.16 10.39
C PHE A 31 34.57 -5.70 10.38
N PRO A 32 33.78 -5.44 11.44
CA PRO A 32 32.39 -5.86 11.47
C PRO A 32 31.59 -5.05 10.44
N VAL A 33 30.90 -5.74 9.53
CA VAL A 33 29.90 -5.13 8.66
C VAL A 33 28.55 -5.28 9.34
N ARG A 34 27.97 -4.15 9.78
CA ARG A 34 26.61 -4.13 10.30
C ARG A 34 25.62 -4.35 9.17
N LEU A 35 24.83 -5.41 9.28
CA LEU A 35 23.75 -5.67 8.35
C LEU A 35 22.60 -4.69 8.62
N PRO A 36 21.89 -4.20 7.59
CA PRO A 36 20.73 -3.37 7.80
C PRO A 36 19.67 -4.14 8.61
N PRO A 37 18.95 -3.46 9.53
CA PRO A 37 17.95 -4.10 10.37
C PRO A 37 16.81 -4.66 9.50
N LYS A 38 16.32 -5.86 9.85
CA LYS A 38 15.23 -6.54 9.12
C LYS A 38 13.86 -5.87 9.31
N SER A 39 13.68 -5.09 10.37
CA SER A 39 12.49 -4.28 10.60
C SER A 39 12.82 -3.05 11.46
N ARG A 40 11.93 -2.06 11.43
CA ARG A 40 11.96 -0.88 12.30
C ARG A 40 10.55 -0.52 12.80
N LYS A 41 10.48 0.21 13.91
CA LYS A 41 9.25 0.88 14.33
C LYS A 41 8.97 2.09 13.43
N LEU A 42 7.74 2.59 13.49
CA LEU A 42 7.42 3.90 12.92
C LEU A 42 8.25 5.00 13.61
N THR A 43 8.68 5.99 12.85
CA THR A 43 9.28 7.21 13.41
C THR A 43 8.22 8.08 14.07
N SER A 44 8.62 9.03 14.91
CA SER A 44 7.68 10.02 15.49
C SER A 44 6.95 10.82 14.41
N GLY A 45 7.65 11.16 13.32
CA GLY A 45 7.08 11.86 12.17
C GLY A 45 6.08 11.02 11.39
N GLU A 46 6.36 9.73 11.16
CA GLU A 46 5.42 8.78 10.54
C GLU A 46 4.16 8.58 11.39
N ILE A 47 4.31 8.51 12.72
CA ILE A 47 3.17 8.44 13.64
C ILE A 47 2.34 9.72 13.58
N ALA A 48 3.00 10.89 13.59
CA ALA A 48 2.31 12.18 13.47
C ALA A 48 1.53 12.29 12.15
N LEU A 49 2.14 11.82 11.05
CA LEU A 49 1.53 11.76 9.73
C LEU A 49 0.28 10.88 9.72
N ALA A 50 0.38 9.67 10.26
CA ALA A 50 -0.74 8.73 10.31
C ALA A 50 -1.87 9.22 11.24
N ARG A 51 -1.54 9.89 12.35
CA ARG A 51 -2.53 10.45 13.29
C ARG A 51 -3.45 11.50 12.67
N LEU A 52 -3.00 12.21 11.62
CA LEU A 52 -3.84 13.15 10.87
C LEU A 52 -5.11 12.49 10.30
N ILE A 53 -5.02 11.19 9.99
CA ILE A 53 -6.07 10.42 9.34
C ILE A 53 -6.71 9.43 10.31
N PHE A 54 -5.91 8.62 11.00
CA PHE A 54 -6.39 7.48 11.79
C PHE A 54 -6.58 7.81 13.28
N LYS A 55 -6.22 9.02 13.74
CA LYS A 55 -6.32 9.42 15.15
C LYS A 55 -5.65 8.38 16.07
N GLU A 56 -6.29 7.97 17.17
CA GLU A 56 -5.79 6.92 18.06
C GLU A 56 -6.39 5.53 17.75
N SER A 57 -6.91 5.31 16.53
CA SER A 57 -7.52 4.01 16.18
C SER A 57 -6.51 2.89 15.89
N ILE A 58 -5.22 3.23 15.80
CA ILE A 58 -4.14 2.28 15.53
C ILE A 58 -3.22 2.25 16.76
N PRO A 59 -2.84 1.05 17.26
CA PRO A 59 -1.78 0.91 18.25
C PRO A 59 -0.41 1.09 17.58
N TYR A 60 -0.02 2.33 17.30
CA TYR A 60 1.17 2.69 16.51
C TYR A 60 2.47 2.05 17.01
N GLU A 61 2.59 1.83 18.32
CA GLU A 61 3.75 1.19 18.94
C GLU A 61 3.96 -0.28 18.53
N LYS A 62 2.89 -0.93 18.05
CA LYS A 62 2.91 -2.31 17.54
C LYS A 62 3.27 -2.39 16.07
N VAL A 63 3.14 -1.30 15.32
CA VAL A 63 3.34 -1.28 13.87
C VAL A 63 4.83 -1.38 13.55
N ARG A 64 5.17 -2.30 12.63
CA ARG A 64 6.53 -2.46 12.12
C ARG A 64 6.56 -2.23 10.61
N ILE A 65 7.66 -1.63 10.15
CA ILE A 65 8.04 -1.61 8.74
C ILE A 65 9.15 -2.66 8.57
N VAL A 66 8.93 -3.61 7.66
CA VAL A 66 9.78 -4.78 7.42
C VAL A 66 10.52 -4.61 6.10
N ARG A 67 11.80 -4.97 6.09
CA ARG A 67 12.68 -4.96 4.92
C ARG A 67 12.46 -6.22 4.08
N GLY A 68 11.64 -6.13 3.03
CA GLY A 68 11.23 -7.26 2.21
C GLY A 68 10.31 -8.22 2.96
N GLY A 69 10.53 -9.52 2.80
CA GLY A 69 9.74 -10.57 3.43
C GLY A 69 8.72 -11.19 2.47
N LEU A 70 7.76 -11.95 3.02
CA LEU A 70 6.70 -12.63 2.26
C LEU A 70 7.24 -13.38 1.03
N LEU A 71 8.32 -14.15 1.19
CA LEU A 71 8.97 -14.90 0.11
C LEU A 71 9.40 -14.05 -1.11
N GLY A 72 9.72 -12.77 -0.90
CA GLY A 72 10.19 -11.86 -1.95
C GLY A 72 9.07 -11.22 -2.78
N ILE A 73 7.80 -11.39 -2.40
CA ILE A 73 6.65 -10.78 -3.09
C ILE A 73 6.78 -9.25 -3.21
N PRO A 74 7.17 -8.49 -2.17
CA PRO A 74 7.31 -7.04 -2.28
C PRO A 74 8.37 -6.62 -3.32
N ASP A 75 9.51 -7.33 -3.36
CA ASP A 75 10.59 -7.04 -4.30
C ASP A 75 10.20 -7.38 -5.75
N ASN A 76 9.52 -8.51 -5.96
CA ASN A 76 9.06 -8.94 -7.28
C ASN A 76 7.96 -8.04 -7.85
N SER A 77 7.01 -7.63 -7.01
CA SER A 77 5.94 -6.70 -7.39
C SER A 77 6.41 -5.25 -7.43
N ARG A 78 7.56 -4.94 -6.82
CA ARG A 78 8.05 -3.58 -6.55
C ARG A 78 7.04 -2.73 -5.77
N ASN A 79 6.19 -3.38 -4.98
CA ASN A 79 5.15 -2.74 -4.20
C ASN A 79 5.16 -3.23 -2.75
N ALA A 80 4.54 -2.48 -1.86
CA ALA A 80 4.43 -2.84 -0.46
C ALA A 80 3.29 -3.84 -0.27
N MET A 81 3.33 -4.54 0.87
CA MET A 81 2.26 -5.46 1.25
C MET A 81 2.07 -5.41 2.77
N THR A 82 0.81 -5.33 3.21
CA THR A 82 0.48 -5.19 4.63
C THR A 82 -0.53 -6.25 5.10
N PRO A 83 -0.18 -7.56 5.05
CA PRO A 83 -1.15 -8.64 5.23
C PRO A 83 -1.51 -8.93 6.70
N PHE A 84 -0.60 -8.65 7.64
CA PHE A 84 -0.68 -9.10 9.04
C PHE A 84 -0.37 -7.99 10.07
N GLY A 85 -0.69 -6.74 9.75
CA GLY A 85 -0.42 -5.62 10.66
C GLY A 85 1.04 -5.14 10.68
N GLU A 86 1.83 -5.52 9.69
CA GLU A 86 3.19 -5.05 9.43
C GLU A 86 3.32 -4.64 7.96
N ILE A 87 4.05 -3.56 7.68
CA ILE A 87 4.25 -3.04 6.33
C ILE A 87 5.53 -3.64 5.74
N HIS A 88 5.40 -4.53 4.76
CA HIS A 88 6.54 -5.11 4.05
C HIS A 88 6.90 -4.23 2.85
N LEU A 89 8.02 -3.51 2.93
CA LEU A 89 8.51 -2.69 1.82
C LEU A 89 9.48 -3.48 0.94
N PRO A 90 9.54 -3.20 -0.37
CA PRO A 90 10.66 -3.64 -1.21
C PRO A 90 11.99 -3.22 -0.56
N ILE A 91 12.99 -4.09 -0.63
CA ILE A 91 14.29 -3.91 0.05
C ILE A 91 14.92 -2.56 -0.30
N LYS A 92 14.94 -2.20 -1.59
CA LYS A 92 15.52 -0.94 -2.07
C LYS A 92 14.80 0.29 -1.49
N VAL A 93 13.48 0.22 -1.35
CA VAL A 93 12.68 1.31 -0.79
C VAL A 93 12.95 1.45 0.70
N TYR A 94 12.93 0.34 1.45
CA TYR A 94 13.26 0.34 2.88
C TYR A 94 14.65 0.91 3.16
N ASP A 95 15.61 0.59 2.29
CA ASP A 95 17.00 1.03 2.44
C ASP A 95 17.17 2.53 2.20
N VAL A 96 16.35 3.14 1.34
CA VAL A 96 16.40 4.57 1.01
C VAL A 96 15.50 5.42 1.92
N ILE A 97 14.24 5.01 2.13
CA ILE A 97 13.25 5.79 2.88
C ILE A 97 13.28 5.39 4.35
N LYS A 98 13.92 6.24 5.16
CA LYS A 98 14.02 6.05 6.61
C LYS A 98 12.88 6.71 7.39
N ASP A 99 12.24 7.71 6.80
CA ASP A 99 11.10 8.41 7.39
C ASP A 99 10.19 8.96 6.27
N PHE A 100 8.95 8.47 6.18
CA PHE A 100 7.98 8.96 5.18
C PHE A 100 7.50 10.39 5.43
N SER A 101 7.70 10.94 6.63
CA SER A 101 7.36 12.34 6.96
C SER A 101 8.46 13.34 6.56
N GLY A 102 9.68 12.85 6.30
CA GLY A 102 10.86 13.66 6.05
C GLY A 102 10.89 14.37 4.69
N PRO A 103 11.94 15.18 4.43
CA PRO A 103 12.20 15.74 3.11
C PRO A 103 12.65 14.62 2.16
N LEU A 104 11.76 14.23 1.26
CA LEU A 104 12.00 13.17 0.28
C LEU A 104 11.83 13.71 -1.15
N THR A 105 12.54 13.13 -2.11
CA THR A 105 12.14 13.23 -3.52
C THR A 105 10.78 12.56 -3.68
N ASN A 106 9.85 13.18 -4.41
CA ASN A 106 8.45 12.72 -4.55
C ASN A 106 7.78 12.52 -3.18
N LYS A 107 7.96 13.49 -2.27
CA LYS A 107 7.45 13.44 -0.89
C LYS A 107 5.96 13.11 -0.84
N GLU A 108 5.16 13.79 -1.65
CA GLU A 108 3.70 13.68 -1.67
C GLU A 108 3.25 12.28 -2.08
N ASP A 109 3.88 11.69 -3.09
CA ASP A 109 3.62 10.31 -3.52
C ASP A 109 4.05 9.29 -2.46
N ASN A 110 5.22 9.48 -1.85
CA ASN A 110 5.70 8.61 -0.78
C ASN A 110 4.78 8.67 0.45
N GLN A 111 4.30 9.85 0.81
CA GLN A 111 3.34 10.01 1.91
C GLN A 111 1.98 9.42 1.56
N ARG A 112 1.50 9.61 0.33
CA ARG A 112 0.27 8.97 -0.17
C ARG A 112 0.36 7.45 -0.05
N TRP A 113 1.45 6.88 -0.54
CA TRP A 113 1.69 5.43 -0.47
C TRP A 113 1.80 4.93 0.98
N PHE A 114 2.49 5.66 1.85
CA PHE A 114 2.51 5.33 3.28
C PHE A 114 1.11 5.35 3.92
N ILE A 115 0.29 6.35 3.60
CA ILE A 115 -1.10 6.43 4.12
C ILE A 115 -1.97 5.30 3.55
N HIS A 116 -1.73 4.85 2.31
CA HIS A 116 -2.36 3.64 1.75
C HIS A 116 -2.05 2.43 2.61
N GLU A 117 -0.77 2.14 2.85
CA GLU A 117 -0.35 1.00 3.69
C GLU A 117 -0.84 1.12 5.14
N MET A 118 -0.84 2.32 5.71
CA MET A 118 -1.42 2.57 7.03
C MET A 118 -2.93 2.34 7.08
N THR A 119 -3.64 2.42 5.95
CA THR A 119 -5.06 2.04 5.88
C THR A 119 -5.23 0.53 6.05
N HIS A 120 -4.31 -0.28 5.51
CA HIS A 120 -4.31 -1.72 5.76
C HIS A 120 -3.95 -2.07 7.21
N ILE A 121 -3.02 -1.32 7.83
CA ILE A 121 -2.76 -1.41 9.27
C ILE A 121 -4.02 -1.10 10.08
N TRP A 122 -4.75 -0.03 9.73
CA TRP A 122 -6.02 0.31 10.35
C TRP A 122 -7.08 -0.78 10.16
N GLN A 123 -7.24 -1.32 8.96
CA GLN A 123 -8.15 -2.44 8.68
C GLN A 123 -7.82 -3.65 9.56
N TYR A 124 -6.54 -3.96 9.73
CA TYR A 124 -6.10 -5.05 10.58
C TYR A 124 -6.43 -4.80 12.06
N PHE A 125 -5.92 -3.72 12.65
CA PHE A 125 -6.07 -3.48 14.10
C PHE A 125 -7.44 -2.95 14.52
N ALA A 126 -7.96 -1.96 13.81
CA ALA A 126 -9.19 -1.27 14.20
C ALA A 126 -10.44 -2.00 13.71
N MET A 127 -10.40 -2.61 12.52
CA MET A 127 -11.57 -3.30 11.93
C MET A 127 -11.55 -4.81 12.14
N ASP A 128 -10.45 -5.38 12.64
CA ASP A 128 -10.28 -6.83 12.81
C ASP A 128 -10.54 -7.57 11.49
N LEU A 129 -9.89 -7.07 10.42
CA LEU A 129 -9.90 -7.68 9.10
C LEU A 129 -8.64 -8.51 8.89
N SER A 130 -8.82 -9.73 8.39
CA SER A 130 -7.74 -10.43 7.72
C SER A 130 -7.49 -9.79 6.35
N VAL A 131 -6.59 -8.80 6.32
CA VAL A 131 -6.18 -8.10 5.09
C VAL A 131 -5.64 -9.11 4.08
N ALA A 132 -4.84 -10.09 4.53
CA ALA A 132 -4.36 -11.18 3.69
C ALA A 132 -5.49 -11.95 3.01
N CYS A 133 -6.51 -12.40 3.75
CA CYS A 133 -7.63 -13.14 3.16
C CYS A 133 -8.44 -12.29 2.18
N ARG A 134 -8.64 -11.01 2.49
CA ARG A 134 -9.33 -10.07 1.58
C ARG A 134 -8.52 -9.82 0.31
N GLY A 135 -7.20 -9.68 0.40
CA GLY A 135 -6.30 -9.57 -0.73
C GLY A 135 -6.30 -10.82 -1.61
N VAL A 136 -6.18 -12.01 -1.02
CA VAL A 136 -6.29 -13.30 -1.75
C VAL A 136 -7.65 -13.42 -2.44
N ARG A 137 -8.73 -13.01 -1.77
CA ARG A 137 -10.06 -13.01 -2.36
C ARG A 137 -10.13 -12.09 -3.58
N LEU A 138 -9.63 -10.86 -3.49
CA LEU A 138 -9.54 -9.93 -4.62
C LEU A 138 -8.71 -10.50 -5.76
N ALA A 139 -7.57 -11.13 -5.47
CA ALA A 139 -6.75 -11.81 -6.47
C ALA A 139 -7.53 -12.92 -7.19
N SER A 140 -8.27 -13.75 -6.44
CA SER A 140 -9.01 -14.90 -6.98
C SER A 140 -10.13 -14.55 -7.94
N ILE A 141 -10.62 -13.30 -7.89
CA ILE A 141 -11.70 -12.79 -8.74
C ILE A 141 -11.20 -11.79 -9.77
N GLY A 142 -9.89 -11.74 -10.04
CA GLY A 142 -9.32 -10.88 -11.07
C GLY A 142 -9.03 -9.44 -10.66
N GLY A 143 -9.16 -9.08 -9.37
CA GLY A 143 -8.98 -7.72 -8.87
C GLY A 143 -7.62 -7.08 -9.23
N TYR A 144 -6.56 -7.89 -9.30
CA TYR A 144 -5.20 -7.42 -9.60
C TYR A 144 -4.74 -7.74 -11.04
N THR A 145 -5.59 -8.34 -11.87
CA THR A 145 -5.26 -8.73 -13.25
C THR A 145 -6.16 -8.05 -14.27
N GLU A 146 -7.44 -7.89 -13.95
CA GLU A 146 -8.44 -7.26 -14.81
C GLU A 146 -8.46 -5.75 -14.60
N ARG A 147 -8.79 -5.01 -15.67
CA ARG A 147 -8.82 -3.55 -15.68
C ARG A 147 -10.20 -3.04 -16.03
N ASP A 148 -10.56 -1.91 -15.45
CA ASP A 148 -11.75 -1.17 -15.85
C ASP A 148 -11.54 -0.49 -17.21
N THR A 149 -12.59 0.18 -17.68
CA THR A 149 -12.57 0.94 -18.93
C THR A 149 -11.64 2.16 -18.89
N SER A 150 -11.20 2.60 -17.71
CA SER A 150 -10.15 3.62 -17.54
C SER A 150 -8.73 3.04 -17.56
N GLY A 151 -8.59 1.71 -17.63
CA GLY A 151 -7.31 1.00 -17.56
C GLY A 151 -6.80 0.81 -16.12
N ARG A 152 -7.56 1.17 -15.09
CA ARG A 152 -7.19 0.91 -13.68
C ARG A 152 -7.54 -0.52 -13.30
N LEU A 153 -6.69 -1.15 -12.51
CA LEU A 153 -6.97 -2.49 -11.97
C LEU A 153 -8.28 -2.50 -11.18
N MET A 154 -9.10 -3.54 -11.33
CA MET A 154 -10.42 -3.67 -10.72
C MET A 154 -10.42 -3.46 -9.21
N ALA A 155 -9.39 -3.94 -8.51
CA ALA A 155 -9.25 -3.77 -7.07
C ALA A 155 -9.13 -2.30 -6.65
N TYR A 156 -8.61 -1.42 -7.50
CA TYR A 156 -8.32 -0.01 -7.20
C TYR A 156 -9.29 0.96 -7.91
N ALA A 157 -9.90 0.53 -9.00
CA ALA A 157 -10.79 1.37 -9.80
C ALA A 157 -12.00 1.82 -8.97
N TYR A 158 -12.23 3.13 -8.84
CA TYR A 158 -13.45 3.72 -8.28
C TYR A 158 -13.76 5.08 -8.91
N ASP A 159 -15.04 5.44 -8.93
CA ASP A 159 -15.52 6.73 -9.40
C ASP A 159 -16.72 7.21 -8.56
N LEU A 160 -16.45 8.19 -7.68
CA LEU A 160 -17.44 8.72 -6.73
C LEU A 160 -18.45 9.66 -7.37
N LEU A 161 -18.25 10.08 -8.62
CA LEU A 161 -19.20 10.89 -9.38
C LEU A 161 -20.02 10.04 -10.36
N GLY A 162 -19.50 8.90 -10.79
CA GLY A 162 -20.16 7.93 -11.67
C GLY A 162 -20.71 6.71 -10.93
N ILE A 163 -20.16 5.52 -11.25
CA ILE A 163 -20.71 4.21 -10.85
C ILE A 163 -20.81 3.99 -9.34
N ASP A 164 -19.98 4.66 -8.55
CA ASP A 164 -19.96 4.51 -7.09
C ASP A 164 -20.71 5.66 -6.39
N ARG A 165 -21.49 6.46 -7.13
CA ARG A 165 -22.31 7.52 -6.56
C ARG A 165 -23.32 6.94 -5.57
N GLY A 166 -23.29 7.47 -4.34
CA GLY A 166 -24.21 7.09 -3.27
C GLY A 166 -23.75 5.92 -2.41
N LYS A 167 -22.62 5.28 -2.75
CA LYS A 167 -22.01 4.26 -1.89
C LYS A 167 -21.46 4.85 -0.60
N GLU A 168 -21.43 4.02 0.44
CA GLU A 168 -20.81 4.30 1.72
C GLU A 168 -19.41 3.68 1.79
N PHE A 169 -18.58 4.10 2.76
CA PHE A 169 -17.20 3.64 2.87
C PHE A 169 -17.06 2.11 2.97
N LYS A 170 -18.00 1.45 3.64
CA LYS A 170 -18.03 -0.01 3.81
C LYS A 170 -18.30 -0.78 2.51
N ASP A 171 -18.90 -0.12 1.51
CA ASP A 171 -19.26 -0.76 0.23
C ASP A 171 -18.06 -0.87 -0.72
N PHE A 172 -16.91 -0.30 -0.35
CA PHE A 172 -15.66 -0.38 -1.07
C PHE A 172 -14.79 -1.53 -0.53
N ASN A 173 -14.06 -2.21 -1.42
CA ASN A 173 -13.10 -3.24 -0.98
C ASN A 173 -11.90 -2.62 -0.24
N ILE A 174 -11.04 -3.47 0.34
CA ILE A 174 -9.92 -3.01 1.16
C ILE A 174 -8.92 -2.10 0.44
N GLU A 175 -8.69 -2.29 -0.86
CA GLU A 175 -7.78 -1.47 -1.70
C GLU A 175 -8.45 -0.15 -2.08
N GLN A 176 -9.72 -0.19 -2.48
CA GLN A 176 -10.49 1.03 -2.74
C GLN A 176 -10.62 1.90 -1.49
N GLN A 177 -10.84 1.31 -0.31
CA GLN A 177 -10.84 2.04 0.95
C GLN A 177 -9.49 2.74 1.18
N ALA A 178 -8.38 2.02 0.94
CA ALA A 178 -7.03 2.57 1.07
C ALA A 178 -6.77 3.72 0.08
N ASP A 179 -7.15 3.58 -1.18
CA ASP A 179 -7.05 4.65 -2.17
C ASP A 179 -7.93 5.86 -1.82
N ILE A 180 -9.16 5.63 -1.35
CA ILE A 180 -10.09 6.70 -0.94
C ILE A 180 -9.47 7.50 0.22
N VAL A 181 -8.90 6.82 1.21
CA VAL A 181 -8.25 7.46 2.37
C VAL A 181 -6.99 8.22 1.95
N CYS A 182 -6.11 7.62 1.14
CA CYS A 182 -4.86 8.26 0.73
C CYS A 182 -5.09 9.43 -0.25
N HIS A 183 -6.11 9.36 -1.12
CA HIS A 183 -6.52 10.49 -1.97
C HIS A 183 -7.16 11.62 -1.17
N TYR A 184 -7.91 11.32 -0.10
CA TYR A 184 -8.40 12.34 0.83
C TYR A 184 -7.24 13.08 1.49
N TYR A 185 -6.26 12.32 2.02
CA TYR A 185 -5.04 12.88 2.58
C TYR A 185 -4.32 13.79 1.58
N LEU A 186 -4.12 13.32 0.36
CA LEU A 186 -3.39 14.05 -0.66
C LEU A 186 -4.09 15.36 -1.03
N VAL A 187 -5.40 15.35 -1.27
CA VAL A 187 -6.14 16.59 -1.58
C VAL A 187 -6.17 17.54 -0.40
N LYS A 188 -6.36 17.03 0.83
CA LYS A 188 -6.47 17.86 2.03
C LYS A 188 -5.16 18.54 2.43
N TYR A 189 -4.04 17.82 2.34
CA TYR A 189 -2.74 18.29 2.85
C TYR A 189 -1.77 18.71 1.75
N HIS A 190 -2.02 18.34 0.49
CA HIS A 190 -1.13 18.58 -0.66
C HIS A 190 -1.87 19.09 -1.90
N ALA A 191 -2.93 19.90 -1.72
CA ALA A 191 -3.77 20.40 -2.81
C ALA A 191 -2.99 21.07 -3.97
N ASN A 192 -1.92 21.81 -3.64
CA ASN A 192 -1.07 22.47 -4.65
C ASN A 192 -0.40 21.44 -5.57
N TYR A 193 0.18 20.38 -4.99
CA TYR A 193 0.77 19.27 -5.74
C TYR A 193 -0.28 18.58 -6.62
N VAL A 194 -1.45 18.26 -6.06
CA VAL A 194 -2.56 17.65 -6.82
C VAL A 194 -3.01 18.51 -8.01
N SER A 195 -3.02 19.83 -7.85
CA SER A 195 -3.42 20.76 -8.90
C SER A 195 -2.41 20.82 -10.05
N GLN A 196 -1.13 20.66 -9.72
CA GLN A 196 -0.03 20.70 -10.68
C GLN A 196 0.06 19.40 -11.49
N GLU A 197 -0.25 18.25 -10.89
CA GLU A 197 -0.19 16.93 -11.52
C GLU A 197 -1.46 16.60 -12.35
N PRO A 198 -1.40 16.58 -13.69
CA PRO A 198 -2.58 16.41 -14.54
C PRO A 198 -3.40 15.14 -14.24
N GLN A 199 -2.73 14.03 -13.95
CA GLN A 199 -3.33 12.74 -13.63
C GLN A 199 -4.06 12.73 -12.28
N LEU A 200 -3.77 13.67 -11.38
CA LEU A 200 -4.37 13.75 -10.05
C LEU A 200 -5.48 14.81 -9.95
N ARG A 201 -5.65 15.68 -10.96
CA ARG A 201 -6.65 16.76 -10.92
C ARG A 201 -8.08 16.28 -10.66
N ASN A 202 -8.43 15.09 -11.17
CA ASN A 202 -9.75 14.50 -10.92
C ASN A 202 -9.98 14.13 -9.43
N LEU A 203 -8.93 14.11 -8.61
CA LEU A 203 -9.10 13.91 -7.18
C LEU A 203 -9.74 15.14 -6.51
N ILE A 204 -9.52 16.35 -7.05
CA ILE A 204 -10.07 17.60 -6.52
C ILE A 204 -11.59 17.65 -6.78
N SER A 205 -12.03 17.34 -8.01
CA SER A 205 -13.46 17.33 -8.37
C SER A 205 -14.26 16.31 -7.55
N GLN A 206 -13.64 15.19 -7.17
CA GLN A 206 -14.29 14.15 -6.36
C GLN A 206 -14.23 14.40 -4.85
N GLN A 207 -13.51 15.43 -4.37
CA GLN A 207 -13.20 15.58 -2.95
C GLN A 207 -14.45 15.72 -2.07
N SER A 208 -15.46 16.49 -2.47
CA SER A 208 -16.69 16.63 -1.67
C SER A 208 -17.45 15.31 -1.54
N ARG A 209 -17.43 14.46 -2.58
CA ARG A 209 -18.02 13.11 -2.51
C ARG A 209 -17.17 12.18 -1.65
N ARG A 210 -15.84 12.31 -1.72
CA ARG A 210 -14.90 11.58 -0.88
C ARG A 210 -15.11 11.87 0.60
N GLU A 211 -15.31 13.14 0.95
CA GLU A 211 -15.66 13.57 2.31
C GLU A 211 -16.99 12.99 2.78
N TYR A 212 -18.00 12.94 1.90
CA TYR A 212 -19.27 12.28 2.22
C TYR A 212 -19.11 10.77 2.48
N VAL A 213 -18.34 10.07 1.64
CA VAL A 213 -18.03 8.65 1.83
C VAL A 213 -17.30 8.43 3.16
N LEU A 214 -16.31 9.28 3.46
CA LEU A 214 -15.48 9.20 4.66
C LEU A 214 -16.09 9.81 5.93
N ARG A 215 -17.31 10.37 5.89
CA ARG A 215 -17.89 11.15 7.00
C ARG A 215 -17.85 10.41 8.34
N ASP A 216 -18.18 9.13 8.35
CA ASP A 216 -18.23 8.31 9.57
C ASP A 216 -16.82 7.89 10.00
N PHE A 217 -15.92 7.61 9.04
CA PHE A 217 -14.50 7.36 9.29
C PHE A 217 -13.80 8.58 9.93
N LEU A 218 -14.00 9.78 9.35
CA LEU A 218 -13.43 11.02 9.85
C LEU A 218 -14.00 11.41 11.21
N ARG A 219 -15.24 11.02 11.51
CA ARG A 219 -15.84 11.20 12.83
C ARG A 219 -15.24 10.22 13.84
N ASN A 220 -15.35 8.93 13.58
CA ASN A 220 -14.91 7.86 14.47
C ASN A 220 -14.29 6.69 13.70
N PRO A 221 -12.95 6.65 13.53
CA PRO A 221 -12.28 5.57 12.81
C PRO A 221 -12.32 4.21 13.55
N LEU A 222 -12.88 4.14 14.77
CA LEU A 222 -13.11 2.88 15.49
C LEU A 222 -14.51 2.28 15.23
N ASP A 223 -15.38 2.95 14.46
CA ASP A 223 -16.71 2.44 14.17
C ASP A 223 -16.62 1.17 13.30
N ARG A 224 -17.07 0.04 13.83
CA ARG A 224 -17.03 -1.27 13.16
C ARG A 224 -17.91 -1.33 11.91
N LYS A 225 -18.86 -0.39 11.74
CA LYS A 225 -19.64 -0.26 10.50
C LYS A 225 -18.79 0.16 9.29
N LEU A 226 -17.57 0.66 9.50
CA LEU A 226 -16.64 1.04 8.46
C LEU A 226 -15.95 -0.15 7.79
N LYS A 227 -16.09 -1.36 8.37
CA LYS A 227 -15.49 -2.59 7.88
C LYS A 227 -15.97 -2.86 6.45
N SER A 228 -15.03 -3.04 5.52
CA SER A 228 -15.37 -3.36 4.13
C SER A 228 -16.23 -4.62 4.05
N GLU A 229 -17.33 -4.56 3.32
CA GLU A 229 -18.11 -5.73 2.95
C GLU A 229 -17.27 -6.67 2.08
N GLU A 230 -17.58 -7.97 2.08
CA GLU A 230 -16.83 -8.91 1.26
C GLU A 230 -17.12 -8.66 -0.22
N TRP A 231 -16.05 -8.43 -0.98
CA TRP A 231 -16.18 -8.27 -2.42
C TRP A 231 -16.37 -9.64 -3.08
N THR A 232 -17.61 -9.93 -3.47
CA THR A 232 -17.99 -11.22 -4.06
C THR A 232 -17.78 -11.24 -5.57
N THR A 233 -17.69 -12.45 -6.13
CA THR A 233 -17.68 -12.66 -7.60
C THR A 233 -18.90 -12.02 -8.28
N LYS A 234 -20.06 -11.99 -7.63
CA LYS A 234 -21.28 -11.33 -8.16
C LYS A 234 -21.08 -9.81 -8.26
N ILE A 235 -20.56 -9.18 -7.20
CA ILE A 235 -20.26 -7.74 -7.18
C ILE A 235 -19.25 -7.40 -8.28
N HIS A 236 -18.23 -8.24 -8.46
CA HIS A 236 -17.21 -8.09 -9.50
C HIS A 236 -17.81 -8.07 -10.91
N HIS A 237 -18.55 -9.11 -11.30
CA HIS A 237 -19.17 -9.20 -12.62
C HIS A 237 -20.23 -8.12 -12.84
N GLN A 238 -20.95 -7.70 -11.79
CA GLN A 238 -21.90 -6.58 -11.89
C GLN A 238 -21.17 -5.27 -12.21
N ARG A 239 -20.02 -5.02 -11.56
CA ARG A 239 -19.19 -3.85 -11.83
C ARG A 239 -18.65 -3.84 -13.25
N GLU A 240 -18.14 -4.96 -13.74
CA GLU A 240 -17.68 -5.08 -15.13
C GLU A 240 -18.79 -4.78 -16.14
N LYS A 241 -19.99 -5.35 -15.94
CA LYS A 241 -21.14 -5.10 -16.81
C LYS A 241 -21.53 -3.63 -16.84
N GLU A 242 -21.57 -2.99 -15.67
CA GLU A 242 -21.93 -1.57 -15.57
C GLU A 242 -20.86 -0.66 -16.21
N ASN A 243 -19.57 -0.97 -15.99
CA ASN A 243 -18.46 -0.27 -16.65
C ASN A 243 -18.56 -0.35 -18.17
N ASN A 244 -18.82 -1.55 -18.70
CA ASN A 244 -18.97 -1.77 -20.13
C ASN A 244 -20.18 -0.99 -20.68
N ARG A 245 -21.32 -1.01 -19.97
CA ARG A 245 -22.52 -0.27 -20.36
C ARG A 245 -22.25 1.22 -20.50
N ILE A 246 -21.62 1.83 -19.50
CA ILE A 246 -21.30 3.26 -19.49
C ILE A 246 -20.32 3.62 -20.62
N TRP A 247 -19.33 2.78 -20.85
CA TRP A 247 -18.37 2.99 -21.94
C TRP A 247 -19.04 2.94 -23.33
N TYR A 248 -19.93 1.96 -23.55
CA TYR A 248 -20.70 1.89 -24.80
C TYR A 248 -21.60 3.12 -24.98
N GLU A 249 -22.26 3.59 -23.92
CA GLU A 249 -23.09 4.81 -23.95
C GLU A 249 -22.26 6.06 -24.27
N ALA A 250 -21.04 6.17 -23.75
CA ALA A 250 -20.14 7.27 -24.06
C ALA A 250 -19.67 7.23 -25.53
N MET A 251 -19.23 6.06 -26.01
CA MET A 251 -18.75 5.88 -27.38
C MET A 251 -19.85 6.06 -28.44
N THR A 252 -21.08 5.67 -28.13
CA THR A 252 -22.22 5.87 -29.04
C THR A 252 -22.59 7.34 -29.15
N LYS A 253 -22.60 8.08 -28.04
CA LYS A 253 -22.83 9.54 -28.05
C LYS A 253 -21.77 10.31 -28.84
N VAL A 254 -20.49 9.90 -28.77
CA VAL A 254 -19.40 10.55 -29.52
C VAL A 254 -19.51 10.31 -31.03
N ARG A 255 -20.08 9.19 -31.46
CA ARG A 255 -20.25 8.86 -32.90
C ARG A 255 -21.48 9.50 -33.54
N THR A 256 -22.40 10.06 -32.76
CA THR A 256 -23.63 10.72 -33.24
C THR A 256 -23.48 12.23 -33.45
N PHE A 257 -22.27 12.78 -33.33
CA PHE A 257 -21.89 14.16 -33.68
C PHE A 257 -20.82 14.14 -34.77
#